data_AF-A0A533VXS1-F1
#
_entry.id   AF-A0A533VXS1-F1
#
_cell.length_a   1.000
_cell.length_b   1.000
_cell.length_c   1.000
_cell.angle_alpha   90.00
_cell.angle_beta   90.00
_cell.angle_gamma   90.00
#
_symmetry.space_group_name_H-M   'P 1'
#
loop_
_entity.id
_entity.type
_entity.pdbx_description
1 polymer ?
#
loop_
_entity_poly.entity_id
_entity_poly.type
_entity_poly.pdbx_seq_one_letter_code
_entity_poly.pdbx_strand_id
1 'polypeptide(L)'
;MRTGMRLLFLLLFVQPSLFIPLPGNPPQEPNPPLTTAIQANPGQPLPPGSVSYRNTWNQTQLQQCTNPQLPREPLSPRASNWTIVVNIPTLLLMGKPSSSFIKHTYTFYANGTFLASDDRGNSFSINGLVGLPGTAVTTLRGNSTLALQNYLWVLGRQTIANVSVSYSVRKQYCQPAGLEIAISGQVDWMLAKAGLLSMRFSKPPT
;
A
#
# COMPACT_ATOMS: atom_id res chain seq x y z
N MET A 1 -20.29 -12.65 30.25
CA MET A 1 -19.32 -13.07 29.22
C MET A 1 -19.27 -11.97 28.16
N ARG A 2 -18.15 -11.22 28.07
CA ARG A 2 -17.98 -10.07 27.16
C ARG A 2 -17.41 -10.57 25.83
N THR A 3 -18.21 -10.56 24.78
CA THR A 3 -17.78 -10.85 23.40
C THR A 3 -17.12 -9.61 22.81
N GLY A 4 -15.79 -9.54 22.87
CA GLY A 4 -15.02 -8.53 22.15
C GLY A 4 -15.00 -8.84 20.65
N MET A 5 -15.59 -7.96 19.84
CA MET A 5 -15.61 -8.12 18.38
C MET A 5 -14.28 -7.60 17.79
N ARG A 6 -13.56 -8.45 17.06
CA ARG A 6 -12.33 -8.07 16.35
C ARG A 6 -12.69 -7.28 15.09
N LEU A 7 -12.29 -6.02 15.01
CA LEU A 7 -12.31 -5.25 13.76
C LEU A 7 -11.03 -5.55 12.96
N LEU A 8 -11.17 -5.83 11.66
CA LEU A 8 -10.08 -5.83 10.69
C LEU A 8 -10.58 -5.06 9.47
N PHE A 9 -10.04 -3.87 9.22
CA PHE A 9 -10.28 -3.11 8.00
C PHE A 9 -8.98 -3.00 7.22
N LEU A 10 -8.98 -3.49 5.98
CA LEU A 10 -7.87 -3.36 5.03
C LEU A 10 -8.16 -2.17 4.11
N LEU A 11 -7.51 -1.02 4.34
CA LEU A 11 -7.62 0.12 3.43
C LEU A 11 -6.49 0.02 2.40
N LEU A 12 -6.83 -0.60 1.26
CA LEU A 12 -5.96 -0.62 0.08
C LEU A 12 -6.08 0.72 -0.65
N PHE A 13 -5.08 1.58 -0.49
CA PHE A 13 -4.86 2.67 -1.44
C PHE A 13 -4.33 2.03 -2.73
N VAL A 14 -5.26 1.65 -3.60
CA VAL A 14 -4.97 1.26 -4.97
C VAL A 14 -4.75 2.56 -5.74
N GLN A 15 -3.50 2.81 -6.16
CA GLN A 15 -3.28 3.76 -7.24
C GLN A 15 -4.17 3.33 -8.41
N PRO A 16 -4.84 4.25 -9.11
CA PRO A 16 -5.50 3.90 -10.35
C PRO A 16 -4.40 3.48 -11.34
N SER A 17 -4.13 2.18 -11.40
CA SER A 17 -3.48 1.59 -12.56
C SER A 17 -4.40 1.91 -13.73
N LEU A 18 -3.95 2.77 -14.62
CA LEU A 18 -4.57 2.98 -15.93
C LEU A 18 -4.58 1.62 -16.64
N PHE A 19 -5.68 0.87 -16.47
CA PHE A 19 -6.02 -0.27 -17.30
C PHE A 19 -6.44 0.31 -18.64
N ILE A 20 -5.55 0.28 -19.63
CA ILE A 20 -5.94 0.36 -21.03
C ILE A 20 -6.49 -1.04 -21.38
N PRO A 21 -7.79 -1.20 -21.68
CA PRO A 21 -8.32 -2.49 -22.11
C PRO A 21 -7.87 -2.71 -23.55
N LEU A 22 -7.09 -3.77 -23.80
CA LEU A 22 -6.92 -4.27 -25.17
C LEU A 22 -8.15 -5.12 -25.54
N PRO A 23 -8.73 -4.93 -26.74
CA PRO A 23 -9.85 -5.72 -27.21
C PRO A 23 -9.42 -7.18 -27.46
N GLY A 24 -10.32 -8.11 -27.11
CA GLY A 24 -10.07 -9.55 -27.12
C GLY A 24 -9.86 -10.13 -28.52
N ASN A 25 -9.09 -11.23 -28.58
CA ASN A 25 -8.92 -12.03 -29.80
C ASN A 25 -9.79 -13.30 -29.76
N PRO A 26 -10.44 -13.67 -30.88
CA PRO A 26 -11.06 -14.98 -31.09
C PRO A 26 -10.01 -16.05 -31.50
N PRO A 27 -10.38 -17.35 -31.66
CA PRO A 27 -9.45 -18.48 -31.56
C PRO A 27 -8.64 -18.80 -32.82
N GLN A 28 -7.67 -19.69 -32.61
CA GLN A 28 -6.42 -20.02 -33.33
C GLN A 28 -6.56 -20.96 -34.55
N GLU A 29 -5.67 -20.81 -35.55
CA GLU A 29 -5.33 -21.85 -36.56
C GLU A 29 -3.86 -21.72 -37.07
N PRO A 30 -3.27 -22.74 -37.76
CA PRO A 30 -1.88 -23.19 -37.58
C PRO A 30 -0.83 -22.66 -38.60
N ASN A 31 0.44 -22.62 -38.18
CA ASN A 31 1.62 -22.18 -38.97
C ASN A 31 1.99 -23.12 -40.14
N PRO A 32 2.67 -22.60 -41.20
CA PRO A 32 4.02 -23.11 -41.56
C PRO A 32 4.99 -21.97 -42.10
N PRO A 33 6.15 -22.20 -42.78
CA PRO A 33 7.48 -21.96 -42.20
C PRO A 33 8.46 -21.00 -42.97
N LEU A 34 9.52 -20.57 -42.24
CA LEU A 34 10.92 -20.24 -42.64
C LEU A 34 11.34 -18.94 -43.41
N THR A 35 12.35 -18.25 -42.83
CA THR A 35 13.49 -17.45 -43.40
C THR A 35 13.19 -16.20 -44.28
N THR A 36 13.88 -15.06 -44.23
CA THR A 36 15.34 -14.76 -44.13
C THR A 36 15.54 -13.25 -43.79
N ALA A 37 16.72 -12.88 -43.26
CA ALA A 37 17.10 -11.52 -42.86
C ALA A 37 17.50 -10.60 -44.03
N ILE A 38 17.07 -9.31 -44.04
CA ILE A 38 17.71 -8.22 -44.80
C ILE A 38 17.62 -6.87 -44.04
N GLN A 39 18.70 -6.09 -44.17
CA GLN A 39 19.05 -4.76 -43.67
C GLN A 39 17.93 -3.69 -43.75
N ALA A 40 17.81 -2.88 -42.69
CA ALA A 40 16.89 -1.75 -42.61
C ALA A 40 17.56 -0.43 -43.04
N ASN A 41 16.98 0.22 -44.05
CA ASN A 41 17.25 1.60 -44.44
C ASN A 41 16.24 2.52 -43.72
N PRO A 42 16.63 3.67 -43.13
CA PRO A 42 15.72 4.50 -42.35
C PRO A 42 14.87 5.39 -43.28
N GLY A 43 13.57 5.10 -43.37
CA GLY A 43 12.62 5.97 -44.08
C GLY A 43 11.45 5.26 -44.78
N GLN A 44 11.40 3.93 -44.79
CA GLN A 44 10.29 3.20 -45.41
C GLN A 44 9.28 2.78 -44.34
N PRO A 45 7.99 3.15 -44.45
CA PRO A 45 6.96 2.62 -43.57
C PRO A 45 6.97 1.10 -43.67
N LEU A 46 6.92 0.41 -42.53
CA LEU A 46 6.84 -1.04 -42.49
C LEU A 46 5.67 -1.52 -43.37
N PRO A 47 5.85 -2.53 -44.25
CA PRO A 47 4.76 -3.04 -45.07
C PRO A 47 3.61 -3.52 -44.18
N PRO A 48 2.35 -3.45 -44.63
CA PRO A 48 1.22 -3.93 -43.87
C PRO A 48 1.36 -5.45 -43.66
N GLY A 49 1.79 -5.83 -42.46
CA GLY A 49 1.95 -7.20 -42.03
C GLY A 49 1.62 -7.27 -40.54
N SER A 50 0.85 -8.27 -40.14
CA SER A 50 0.56 -8.51 -38.72
C SER A 50 1.86 -8.78 -37.97
N VAL A 51 2.24 -7.88 -37.08
CA VAL A 51 3.30 -8.11 -36.10
C VAL A 51 2.75 -9.10 -35.08
N SER A 52 3.07 -10.38 -35.22
CA SER A 52 2.77 -11.36 -34.17
C SER A 52 3.82 -11.26 -33.08
N TYR A 53 3.43 -10.70 -31.93
CA TYR A 53 4.24 -10.77 -30.73
C TYR A 53 3.97 -12.12 -30.06
N ARG A 54 4.99 -12.96 -29.96
CA ARG A 54 4.91 -14.14 -29.09
C ARG A 54 5.07 -13.66 -27.66
N ASN A 55 3.97 -13.61 -26.91
CA ASN A 55 4.06 -13.39 -25.48
C ASN A 55 4.73 -14.63 -24.84
N THR A 56 6.04 -14.59 -24.63
CA THR A 56 6.81 -15.66 -23.97
C THR A 56 6.65 -15.63 -22.45
N TRP A 57 5.62 -14.94 -21.95
CA TRP A 57 5.31 -14.80 -20.54
C TRP A 57 4.97 -16.14 -19.90
N ASN A 58 5.96 -16.70 -19.24
CA ASN A 58 5.82 -17.88 -18.40
C ASN A 58 5.58 -17.42 -16.95
N GLN A 59 4.31 -17.28 -16.56
CA GLN A 59 3.88 -16.76 -15.26
C GLN A 59 4.04 -17.76 -14.10
N THR A 60 4.91 -18.76 -14.23
CA THR A 60 5.03 -19.86 -13.25
C THR A 60 6.11 -19.63 -12.19
N GLN A 61 6.96 -18.61 -12.30
CA GLN A 61 7.86 -18.26 -11.21
C GLN A 61 7.17 -17.31 -10.22
N LEU A 62 6.50 -17.89 -9.23
CA LEU A 62 6.37 -17.29 -7.90
C LEU A 62 7.79 -16.91 -7.45
N GLN A 63 8.19 -15.66 -7.68
CA GLN A 63 9.48 -15.16 -7.18
C GLN A 63 9.40 -15.17 -5.65
N GLN A 64 9.99 -16.20 -5.03
CA GLN A 64 10.30 -16.18 -3.62
C GLN A 64 11.28 -15.03 -3.40
N CYS A 65 10.81 -14.00 -2.69
CA CYS A 65 11.62 -12.84 -2.38
C CYS A 65 12.80 -13.25 -1.49
N THR A 66 13.99 -13.39 -2.05
CA THR A 66 15.24 -13.46 -1.29
C THR A 66 15.59 -12.07 -0.78
N ASN A 67 14.74 -11.49 0.07
CA ASN A 67 15.14 -10.31 0.81
C ASN A 67 16.13 -10.77 1.90
N PRO A 68 17.30 -10.15 2.06
CA PRO A 68 18.10 -10.37 3.25
C PRO A 68 17.18 -10.09 4.44
N GLN A 69 17.00 -11.07 5.31
CA GLN A 69 16.33 -10.84 6.59
C GLN A 69 17.26 -9.95 7.40
N LEU A 70 17.18 -8.64 7.19
CA LEU A 70 17.76 -7.70 8.13
C LEU A 70 17.17 -8.01 9.51
N PRO A 71 17.97 -7.92 10.59
CA PRO A 71 17.49 -8.09 11.93
C PRO A 71 16.21 -7.27 12.10
N ARG A 72 15.13 -7.91 12.56
CA ARG A 72 13.87 -7.22 12.81
C ARG A 72 14.12 -6.21 13.92
N GLU A 73 14.26 -4.95 13.53
CA GLU A 73 14.36 -3.86 14.49
C GLU A 73 13.10 -3.89 15.38
N PRO A 74 13.26 -3.97 16.72
CA PRO A 74 12.12 -4.03 17.60
C PRO A 74 11.29 -2.75 17.48
N LEU A 75 9.97 -2.88 17.69
CA LEU A 75 9.09 -1.72 17.77
C LEU A 75 9.38 -0.94 19.06
N SER A 76 10.09 0.18 18.93
CA SER A 76 10.40 1.04 20.08
C SER A 76 9.34 2.12 20.28
N PRO A 77 9.02 2.48 21.55
CA PRO A 77 8.20 3.64 21.86
C PRO A 77 8.80 4.93 21.27
N ARG A 78 7.94 5.81 20.76
CA ARG A 78 8.32 7.11 20.20
C ARG A 78 7.61 8.21 20.98
N ALA A 79 8.38 9.11 21.58
CA ALA A 79 7.85 10.26 22.31
C ALA A 79 7.40 11.39 21.38
N SER A 80 7.91 11.43 20.15
CA SER A 80 7.66 12.44 19.13
C SER A 80 7.15 11.81 17.83
N ASN A 81 7.20 12.56 16.73
CA ASN A 81 6.95 12.02 15.40
C ASN A 81 7.97 10.94 15.00
N TRP A 82 7.54 10.05 14.11
CA TRP A 82 8.37 9.02 13.50
C TRP A 82 8.17 9.00 12.00
N THR A 83 9.21 8.65 11.25
CA THR A 83 9.16 8.64 9.79
C THR A 83 9.61 7.31 9.22
N ILE A 84 8.85 6.81 8.25
CA ILE A 84 9.26 5.71 7.37
C ILE A 84 9.49 6.31 5.98
N VAL A 85 10.67 6.06 5.41
CA VAL A 85 11.06 6.53 4.07
C VAL A 85 11.23 5.33 3.16
N VAL A 86 10.59 5.36 1.99
CA VAL A 86 10.56 4.24 1.06
C VAL A 86 10.71 4.74 -0.38
N ASN A 87 11.57 4.10 -1.15
CA ASN A 87 11.73 4.37 -2.57
C ASN A 87 10.83 3.40 -3.36
N ILE A 88 9.80 3.91 -4.02
CA ILE A 88 8.82 3.12 -4.78
C ILE A 88 9.16 3.20 -6.26
N PRO A 89 9.40 2.07 -6.96
CA PRO A 89 9.65 2.09 -8.39
C PRO A 89 8.40 2.52 -9.15
N THR A 90 8.54 3.40 -10.15
CA THR A 90 7.38 3.86 -10.94
C THR A 90 6.83 2.81 -11.89
N LEU A 91 7.64 1.81 -12.24
CA LEU A 91 7.28 0.73 -13.14
C LEU A 91 7.97 -0.56 -12.68
N LEU A 92 7.16 -1.62 -12.60
CA LEU A 92 7.64 -2.99 -12.44
C LEU A 92 7.43 -3.74 -13.75
N LEU A 93 8.51 -4.32 -14.29
CA LEU A 93 8.45 -5.28 -15.39
C LEU A 93 8.95 -6.63 -14.86
N MET A 94 8.13 -7.68 -14.96
CA MET A 94 8.45 -9.00 -14.41
C MET A 94 8.81 -8.99 -12.90
N GLY A 95 8.19 -8.10 -12.12
CA GLY A 95 8.50 -7.94 -10.69
C GLY A 95 9.81 -7.21 -10.38
N LYS A 96 10.55 -6.77 -11.40
CA LYS A 96 11.78 -5.99 -11.25
C LYS A 96 11.53 -4.51 -11.55
N PRO A 97 12.16 -3.58 -10.80
CA PRO A 97 12.17 -2.17 -11.16
C PRO A 97 12.72 -1.98 -12.57
N SER A 98 11.98 -1.30 -13.43
CA SER A 98 12.41 -0.97 -14.81
C SER A 98 12.51 0.53 -15.05
N SER A 99 12.44 1.33 -13.99
CA SER A 99 12.34 2.79 -14.07
C SER A 99 12.92 3.46 -12.82
N SER A 100 12.83 4.79 -12.79
CA SER A 100 13.13 5.63 -11.63
C SER A 100 12.28 5.26 -10.40
N PHE A 101 12.77 5.66 -9.23
CA PHE A 101 12.02 5.58 -7.99
C PHE A 101 11.42 6.94 -7.63
N ILE A 102 10.30 6.91 -6.91
CA ILE A 102 9.72 8.04 -6.20
C ILE A 102 10.01 7.82 -4.72
N LYS A 103 10.57 8.84 -4.06
CA LYS A 103 10.81 8.77 -2.62
C LYS A 103 9.56 9.17 -1.87
N HIS A 104 8.91 8.22 -1.23
CA HIS A 104 7.79 8.47 -0.32
C HIS A 104 8.28 8.63 1.11
N THR A 105 7.80 9.66 1.78
CA THR A 105 8.03 9.94 3.21
C THR A 105 6.70 9.89 3.95
N TYR A 106 6.62 8.98 4.91
CA TYR A 106 5.46 8.74 5.75
C TYR A 106 5.77 9.17 7.17
N THR A 107 5.06 10.18 7.67
CA THR A 107 5.25 10.75 9.00
C THR A 107 4.07 10.42 9.89
N PHE A 108 4.36 9.82 11.04
CA PHE A 108 3.39 9.46 12.07
C PHE A 108 3.60 10.36 13.27
N TYR A 109 2.54 11.00 13.74
CA TYR A 109 2.60 11.88 14.90
C TYR A 109 2.08 11.17 16.14
N ALA A 110 2.65 11.49 17.30
CA ALA A 110 2.25 10.91 18.58
C ALA A 110 0.79 11.22 18.93
N ASN A 111 0.23 12.33 18.41
CA ASN A 111 -1.17 12.71 18.58
C ASN A 111 -2.16 11.87 17.75
N GLY A 112 -1.68 10.91 16.94
CA GLY A 112 -2.52 10.06 16.10
C GLY A 112 -2.68 10.53 14.65
N THR A 113 -2.18 11.71 14.27
CA THR A 113 -2.24 12.14 12.87
C THR A 113 -1.16 11.47 12.02
N PHE A 114 -1.38 11.48 10.71
CA PHE A 114 -0.53 10.86 9.71
C PHE A 114 -0.38 11.78 8.50
N LEU A 115 0.82 11.85 7.93
CA LEU A 115 1.13 12.58 6.70
C LEU A 115 1.90 11.67 5.76
N ALA A 116 1.42 11.54 4.52
CA ALA A 116 2.17 10.97 3.42
C ALA A 116 2.56 12.08 2.45
N SER A 117 3.81 12.04 1.99
CA SER A 117 4.33 12.95 0.98
C SER A 117 5.31 12.23 0.07
N ASP A 118 5.51 12.72 -1.14
CA ASP A 118 6.56 12.25 -2.03
C ASP A 118 7.46 13.38 -2.54
N ASP A 119 8.55 13.01 -3.22
CA ASP A 119 9.51 13.94 -3.83
C ASP A 119 9.02 14.55 -5.15
N ARG A 120 7.77 14.29 -5.55
CA ARG A 120 7.10 14.90 -6.70
C ARG A 120 6.08 15.98 -6.30
N GLY A 121 5.98 16.28 -5.00
CA GLY A 121 5.10 17.31 -4.47
C GLY A 121 3.70 16.81 -4.10
N ASN A 122 3.41 15.52 -4.25
CA ASN A 122 2.12 14.96 -3.88
C ASN A 122 2.09 14.71 -2.36
N SER A 123 0.94 14.96 -1.74
CA SER A 123 0.77 14.68 -0.31
C SER A 123 -0.69 14.53 0.09
N PHE A 124 -0.93 13.78 1.15
CA PHE A 124 -2.20 13.73 1.85
C PHE A 124 -1.97 13.54 3.34
N SER A 125 -2.93 13.99 4.15
CA SER A 125 -2.87 13.81 5.60
C SER A 125 -4.17 13.27 6.15
N ILE A 126 -4.05 12.42 7.17
CA ILE A 126 -5.16 11.79 7.85
C ILE A 126 -5.16 12.23 9.32
N ASN A 127 -6.33 12.61 9.81
CA ASN A 127 -6.57 12.87 11.22
C ASN A 127 -6.60 11.55 12.01
N GLY A 128 -6.32 11.64 13.31
CA GLY A 128 -6.45 10.48 14.20
C GLY A 128 -7.85 9.88 14.16
N LEU A 129 -7.97 8.64 14.63
CA LEU A 129 -9.25 7.94 14.74
C LEU A 129 -10.25 8.77 15.56
N VAL A 130 -11.48 8.86 15.06
CA VAL A 130 -12.61 9.52 15.75
C VAL A 130 -13.88 8.71 15.63
N GLY A 131 -14.89 9.01 16.45
CA GLY A 131 -16.22 8.38 16.40
C GLY A 131 -16.70 7.78 17.72
N LEU A 132 -15.86 7.81 18.76
CA LEU A 132 -16.23 7.40 20.11
C LEU A 132 -16.34 8.60 21.07
N PRO A 133 -17.28 8.57 22.02
CA PRO A 133 -17.37 9.59 23.06
C PRO A 133 -16.17 9.51 24.03
N GLY A 134 -15.87 10.60 24.72
CA GLY A 134 -14.79 10.67 25.70
C GLY A 134 -13.45 11.13 25.13
N THR A 135 -12.36 10.82 25.84
CA THR A 135 -11.00 11.27 25.49
C THR A 135 -10.17 10.10 24.97
N ALA A 136 -9.48 10.32 23.86
CA ALA A 136 -8.51 9.39 23.31
C ALA A 136 -7.11 9.70 23.83
N VAL A 137 -6.41 8.70 24.37
CA VAL A 137 -4.98 8.77 24.65
C VAL A 137 -4.24 7.98 23.59
N THR A 138 -3.25 8.61 22.96
CA THR A 138 -2.49 8.05 21.85
C THR A 138 -1.05 7.78 22.24
N THR A 139 -0.51 6.66 21.76
CA THR A 139 0.92 6.32 21.89
C THR A 139 1.44 5.82 20.55
N LEU A 140 2.69 6.14 20.24
CA LEU A 140 3.34 5.74 19.01
C LEU A 140 4.48 4.76 19.31
N ARG A 141 4.53 3.68 18.53
CA ARG A 141 5.69 2.79 18.43
C ARG A 141 6.08 2.67 16.97
N GLY A 142 7.36 2.58 16.66
CA GLY A 142 7.77 2.50 15.27
C GLY A 142 9.19 2.03 15.06
N ASN A 143 9.41 1.39 13.92
CA ASN A 143 10.70 1.03 13.36
C ASN A 143 10.75 1.44 11.87
N SER A 144 11.78 1.00 11.15
CA SER A 144 11.97 1.30 9.73
C SER A 144 10.89 0.78 8.75
N THR A 145 10.02 -0.15 9.16
CA THR A 145 9.04 -0.81 8.25
C THR A 145 7.60 -0.83 8.77
N LEU A 146 7.40 -0.51 10.04
CA LEU A 146 6.13 -0.58 10.74
C LEU A 146 6.04 0.57 11.75
N ALA A 147 4.91 1.28 11.72
CA ALA A 147 4.50 2.18 12.78
C ALA A 147 3.15 1.72 13.36
N LEU A 148 2.99 1.83 14.67
CA LEU A 148 1.81 1.41 15.41
C LEU A 148 1.36 2.56 16.30
N GLN A 149 0.19 3.10 16.02
CA GLN A 149 -0.49 4.06 16.89
C GLN A 149 -1.53 3.32 17.72
N ASN A 150 -1.36 3.30 19.04
CA ASN A 150 -2.35 2.73 19.95
C ASN A 150 -3.21 3.86 20.52
N TYR A 151 -4.51 3.64 20.52
CA TYR A 151 -5.52 4.53 21.01
C TYR A 151 -6.27 3.85 22.15
N LEU A 152 -6.26 4.51 23.31
CA LEU A 152 -7.06 4.12 24.47
C LEU A 152 -8.14 5.17 24.68
N TRP A 153 -9.40 4.80 24.49
CA TRP A 153 -10.54 5.69 24.76
C TRP A 153 -11.07 5.48 26.17
N VAL A 154 -11.19 6.60 26.89
CA VAL A 154 -11.73 6.63 28.25
C VAL A 154 -12.93 7.56 28.32
N LEU A 155 -14.02 7.06 28.89
CA LEU A 155 -15.23 7.82 29.21
C LEU A 155 -15.47 7.74 30.72
N GLY A 156 -15.33 8.87 31.42
CA GLY A 156 -15.35 8.89 32.87
C GLY A 156 -14.20 8.06 33.46
N ARG A 157 -14.53 6.98 34.17
CA ARG A 157 -13.55 6.04 34.76
C ARG A 157 -13.42 4.72 33.99
N GLN A 158 -14.13 4.56 32.88
CA GLN A 158 -14.17 3.31 32.12
C GLN A 158 -13.41 3.44 30.80
N THR A 159 -12.58 2.45 30.50
CA THR A 159 -12.02 2.27 29.16
C THR A 159 -13.10 1.68 28.25
N ILE A 160 -13.39 2.36 27.15
CA ILE A 160 -14.41 1.95 26.19
C ILE A 160 -13.83 1.49 24.85
N ALA A 161 -12.55 1.77 24.56
CA ALA A 161 -11.89 1.16 23.42
C ALA A 161 -10.38 1.07 23.60
N ASN A 162 -9.80 0.02 23.02
CA ASN A 162 -8.37 -0.15 22.85
C ASN A 162 -8.14 -0.58 21.40
N VAL A 163 -7.72 0.38 20.58
CA VAL A 163 -7.62 0.24 19.12
C VAL A 163 -6.22 0.61 18.67
N SER A 164 -5.66 -0.19 17.80
CA SER A 164 -4.36 0.05 17.18
C SER A 164 -4.52 0.29 15.68
N VAL A 165 -3.91 1.35 15.19
CA VAL A 165 -3.69 1.60 13.77
C VAL A 165 -2.27 1.22 13.44
N SER A 166 -2.12 0.21 12.58
CA SER A 166 -0.83 -0.24 12.08
C SER A 166 -0.60 0.29 10.67
N TYR A 167 0.62 0.75 10.43
CA TYR A 167 1.11 1.28 9.17
C TYR A 167 2.33 0.47 8.76
N SER A 168 2.19 -0.42 7.79
CA SER A 168 3.27 -1.32 7.35
C SER A 168 3.65 -1.06 5.90
N VAL A 169 4.92 -1.22 5.56
CA VAL A 169 5.36 -1.12 4.15
C VAL A 169 4.77 -2.29 3.36
N ARG A 170 3.87 -1.98 2.43
CA ARG A 170 3.29 -2.94 1.51
C ARG A 170 4.29 -3.28 0.42
N LYS A 171 4.38 -4.56 0.06
CA LYS A 171 5.24 -5.03 -1.03
C LYS A 171 4.42 -5.61 -2.18
N GLN A 172 4.88 -5.39 -3.40
CA GLN A 172 4.41 -6.00 -4.63
C GLN A 172 5.63 -6.60 -5.36
N TYR A 173 5.60 -7.91 -5.63
CA TYR A 173 6.74 -8.62 -6.25
C TYR A 173 8.09 -8.28 -5.57
N CYS A 174 8.12 -8.33 -4.24
CA CYS A 174 9.28 -8.01 -3.40
C CYS A 174 9.69 -6.53 -3.33
N GLN A 175 9.16 -5.69 -4.20
CA GLN A 175 9.41 -4.25 -4.22
C GLN A 175 8.40 -3.51 -3.34
N PRO A 176 8.78 -2.41 -2.68
CA PRO A 176 7.81 -1.59 -1.97
C PRO A 176 6.77 -0.99 -2.93
N ALA A 177 5.52 -0.97 -2.50
CA ALA A 177 4.38 -0.46 -3.27
C ALA A 177 3.54 0.58 -2.50
N GLY A 178 3.97 0.95 -1.30
CA GLY A 178 3.33 1.98 -0.48
C GLY A 178 3.25 1.59 0.99
N LEU A 179 2.28 2.19 1.68
CA LEU A 179 1.88 1.77 3.02
C LEU A 179 0.53 1.06 2.97
N GLU A 180 0.41 0.03 3.81
CA GLU A 180 -0.85 -0.57 4.19
C GLU A 180 -1.26 -0.05 5.56
N ILE A 181 -2.54 0.33 5.69
CA ILE A 181 -3.12 0.80 6.94
C ILE A 181 -4.15 -0.22 7.40
N ALA A 182 -3.95 -0.78 8.59
CA ALA A 182 -4.89 -1.70 9.21
C ALA A 182 -5.28 -1.23 10.61
N ILE A 183 -6.59 -1.17 10.85
CA ILE A 183 -7.18 -0.84 12.15
C ILE A 183 -7.60 -2.14 12.81
N SER A 184 -7.19 -2.36 14.05
CA SER A 184 -7.55 -3.53 14.84
C SER A 184 -7.76 -3.18 16.29
N GLY A 185 -8.56 -3.95 17.01
CA GLY A 185 -8.76 -3.73 18.44
C GLY A 185 -10.13 -4.16 18.93
N GLN A 186 -10.49 -3.63 20.10
CA GLN A 186 -11.76 -3.87 20.77
C GLN A 186 -12.43 -2.56 21.13
N VAL A 187 -13.75 -2.51 20.95
CA VAL A 187 -14.59 -1.36 21.25
C VAL A 187 -15.81 -1.86 22.02
N ASP A 188 -16.10 -1.22 23.15
CA ASP A 188 -17.35 -1.33 23.89
C ASP A 188 -18.27 -0.20 23.41
N TRP A 189 -19.25 -0.57 22.58
CA TRP A 189 -20.26 0.35 22.04
C TRP A 189 -21.31 0.75 23.10
N MET A 190 -21.13 0.35 24.36
CA MET A 190 -22.03 0.60 25.48
C MET A 190 -23.45 0.12 25.18
N LEU A 191 -24.44 1.03 25.19
CA LEU A 191 -25.84 0.74 24.92
C LEU A 191 -26.11 0.48 23.43
N ALA A 192 -25.22 0.92 22.54
CA ALA A 192 -25.38 0.69 21.11
C ALA A 192 -24.86 -0.72 20.75
N LYS A 193 -25.60 -1.44 19.89
CA LYS A 193 -25.15 -2.76 19.38
C LYS A 193 -23.97 -2.66 18.40
N ALA A 194 -23.79 -1.49 17.80
CA ALA A 194 -22.71 -1.17 16.87
C ALA A 194 -22.47 0.35 16.87
N GLY A 195 -21.32 0.78 16.34
CA GLY A 195 -21.04 2.18 16.08
C GLY A 195 -19.98 2.33 15.00
N LEU A 196 -19.49 3.57 14.82
CA LEU A 196 -18.58 3.92 13.74
C LEU A 196 -17.26 4.46 14.28
N LEU A 197 -16.16 3.88 13.81
CA LEU A 197 -14.84 4.50 13.87
C LEU A 197 -14.52 5.05 12.48
N SER A 198 -13.97 6.25 12.42
CA SER A 198 -13.64 6.90 11.16
C SER A 198 -12.25 7.51 11.22
N MET A 199 -11.56 7.45 10.08
CA MET A 199 -10.34 8.19 9.78
C MET A 199 -10.67 9.15 8.66
N ARG A 200 -10.39 10.45 8.86
CA ARG A 200 -10.76 11.49 7.90
C ARG A 200 -9.51 12.14 7.33
N PHE A 201 -9.53 12.48 6.05
CA PHE A 201 -8.50 13.32 5.48
C PHE A 201 -8.56 14.72 6.10
N SER A 202 -7.43 15.21 6.61
CA SER A 202 -7.23 16.65 6.87
C SER A 202 -6.81 17.38 5.60
N LYS A 203 -6.06 16.70 4.73
CA LYS A 203 -5.70 17.16 3.39
C LYS A 203 -5.96 16.02 2.41
N PRO A 204 -6.80 16.22 1.37
CA PRO A 204 -7.03 15.19 0.37
C PRO A 204 -5.77 14.93 -0.46
N PRO A 205 -5.68 13.77 -1.12
CA PRO A 205 -4.62 13.50 -2.10
C PRO A 205 -4.58 14.56 -3.20
N THR A 206 -3.38 15.07 -3.47
CA THR A 206 -3.04 15.95 -4.59
C THR A 206 -2.28 15.19 -5.65
#